data_AF-A0A3D6DYR6-F1
#
_entry.id   AF-A0A3D6DYR6-F1
#
_cell.length_a   1.000
_cell.length_b   1.000
_cell.length_c   1.000
_cell.angle_alpha   90.00
_cell.angle_beta   90.00
_cell.angle_gamma   90.00
#
_symmetry.space_group_name_H-M   'P 1'
#
loop_
_entity.id
_entity.type
_entity.pdbx_description
1 polymer ?
#
loop_
_entity_poly.entity_id
_entity_poly.type
_entity_poly.pdbx_seq_one_letter_code
_entity_poly.pdbx_strand_id
1 'polypeptide(L)' 'MNPHLSKLQPYPFEKLRQLFAGITPNPQYREIRLSIGEPQHATPAFIKDAL' A
#
# COMPACT_ATOMS: atom_id res chain seq x y z
N MET A 1 -10.47 6.77 27.56
CA MET A 1 -9.81 6.00 26.48
C MET A 1 -10.83 5.01 25.94
N ASN A 2 -11.02 4.92 24.61
CA ASN A 2 -12.10 4.10 24.02
C ASN A 2 -11.76 2.59 24.11
N PRO A 3 -12.53 1.76 24.84
CA PRO A 3 -12.25 0.33 25.03
C PRO A 3 -12.42 -0.51 23.76
N HIS A 4 -12.99 0.05 22.70
CA HIS A 4 -13.21 -0.65 21.43
C HIS A 4 -12.07 -0.47 20.42
N LEU A 5 -11.05 0.34 20.74
CA LEU A 5 -9.86 0.51 19.90
C LEU A 5 -9.17 -0.83 19.59
N SER A 6 -9.20 -1.78 20.51
CA SER A 6 -8.63 -3.13 20.35
C SER A 6 -9.36 -4.00 19.32
N LYS A 7 -10.58 -3.63 18.90
CA LYS A 7 -11.36 -4.36 17.90
C LYS A 7 -11.08 -3.91 16.46
N LEU A 8 -10.38 -2.79 16.29
CA LEU A 8 -10.03 -2.28 14.97
C LEU A 8 -9.11 -3.28 14.28
N GLN A 9 -9.45 -3.61 13.04
CA GLN A 9 -8.57 -4.42 12.20
C GLN A 9 -7.41 -3.55 11.71
N PRO A 10 -6.20 -4.11 11.59
CA PRO A 10 -5.08 -3.41 10.99
C PRO A 10 -5.41 -3.05 9.54
N TYR A 11 -4.67 -2.07 9.01
CA TYR A 11 -4.88 -1.57 7.66
C TYR A 11 -4.77 -2.74 6.65
N PRO A 12 -5.76 -2.96 5.77
CA PRO A 12 -5.84 -4.16 4.94
C PRO A 12 -4.58 -4.47 4.11
N PHE A 13 -3.84 -3.43 3.73
CA PHE A 13 -2.61 -3.56 2.95
C PHE A 13 -1.41 -4.02 3.78
N GLU A 14 -1.38 -3.73 5.09
CA GLU A 14 -0.38 -4.29 5.99
C GLU A 14 -0.56 -5.80 6.10
N LYS A 15 -1.80 -6.27 6.21
CA LYS A 15 -2.12 -7.69 6.20
C LYS A 15 -1.68 -8.35 4.89
N LEU A 16 -1.93 -7.68 3.75
CA LEU A 16 -1.46 -8.17 2.45
C LEU A 16 0.07 -8.27 2.38
N ARG A 17 0.80 -7.26 2.87
CA ARG A 17 2.28 -7.29 2.93
C ARG A 17 2.79 -8.43 3.81
N GLN A 18 2.16 -8.68 4.95
CA GLN A 18 2.51 -9.80 5.83
C GLN A 18 2.31 -11.15 5.13
N LEU A 19 1.24 -11.30 4.34
CA LEU A 19 1.00 -12.54 3.57
C LEU A 19 2.06 -12.78 2.48
N PHE A 20 2.66 -11.72 1.95
CA PHE A 20 3.76 -11.82 0.97
C PHE A 20 5.15 -11.92 1.61
N ALA A 21 5.28 -11.83 2.94
CA ALA A 21 6.57 -11.85 3.61
C ALA A 21 7.31 -13.19 3.39
N GLY A 22 8.55 -13.10 2.92
CA GLY A 22 9.40 -14.27 2.65
C GLY A 22 9.16 -14.95 1.28
N ILE A 23 8.18 -14.50 0.50
CA ILE A 23 7.97 -15.01 -0.86
C ILE A 23 8.95 -14.30 -1.80
N THR A 24 9.77 -15.08 -2.50
CA THR A 24 10.63 -14.55 -3.58
C THR A 24 9.93 -14.84 -4.91
N PRO A 25 9.37 -13.82 -5.60
CA PRO A 25 8.76 -14.01 -6.90
C PRO A 25 9.82 -14.40 -7.95
N ASN A 26 9.38 -15.02 -9.04
CA ASN A 26 10.28 -15.39 -10.13
C ASN A 26 10.95 -14.13 -10.73
N PRO A 27 12.30 -14.05 -10.73
CA PRO A 27 13.03 -12.85 -11.16
C PRO A 27 12.88 -12.53 -12.66
N GLN A 28 12.41 -13.48 -13.47
CA GLN A 28 12.17 -13.26 -14.90
C GLN A 28 10.91 -12.41 -15.16
N TYR A 29 10.05 -12.23 -14.16
CA TYR A 29 8.78 -11.52 -14.31
C TYR A 29 8.71 -10.31 -13.37
N ARG A 30 8.17 -9.21 -13.88
CA ARG A 30 7.90 -8.01 -13.09
C ARG A 30 6.57 -8.16 -12.35
N GLU A 31 6.53 -7.77 -11.08
CA GLU A 31 5.29 -7.71 -10.28
C GLU A 31 4.29 -6.72 -10.90
N ILE A 32 3.03 -7.13 -11.03
CA ILE A 32 1.92 -6.28 -11.43
C ILE A 32 1.01 -6.07 -10.21
N ARG A 33 1.03 -4.85 -9.66
CA ARG A 33 0.34 -4.49 -8.42
C ARG A 33 -1.05 -3.95 -8.71
N LEU A 34 -2.06 -4.82 -8.65
CA LEU A 34 -3.49 -4.46 -8.81
C LEU A 34 -4.26 -4.47 -7.49
N SER A 35 -3.58 -4.75 -6.37
CA SER A 35 -4.22 -4.88 -5.07
C SER A 35 -4.53 -3.54 -4.39
N ILE A 36 -3.94 -2.44 -4.85
CA ILE A 36 -4.06 -1.10 -4.24
C ILE A 36 -4.62 -0.11 -5.26
N GLY A 37 -5.79 0.46 -4.96
CA GLY A 37 -6.45 1.48 -5.80
C GLY A 37 -5.93 2.90 -5.62
N GLU A 38 -4.71 3.07 -5.09
CA GLU A 38 -4.13 4.39 -4.84
C GLU A 38 -3.44 4.94 -6.09
N PRO A 39 -3.51 6.25 -6.35
CA PRO A 39 -2.82 6.88 -7.45
C PRO A 39 -1.30 6.78 -7.24
N GLN A 40 -0.62 6.06 -8.12
CA GLN A 40 0.86 5.98 -8.15
C GLN A 40 1.49 7.04 -9.06
N HIS A 41 0.67 7.88 -9.70
CA HIS A 41 1.15 8.95 -10.56
C HIS A 41 1.81 10.05 -9.75
N ALA A 42 2.92 10.58 -10.26
CA ALA A 42 3.60 11.71 -9.63
C ALA A 42 2.66 12.92 -9.54
N THR A 43 2.75 13.67 -8.44
CA THR A 43 2.03 14.92 -8.28
C THR A 43 2.38 15.88 -9.43
N PRO A 44 1.38 16.48 -10.11
CA PRO A 44 1.60 17.46 -11.18
C PRO A 44 2.50 18.61 -10.75
N ALA A 45 3.35 19.09 -11.67
CA ALA A 45 4.34 20.14 -11.40
C ALA A 45 3.71 21.46 -10.93
N PHE A 46 2.60 21.87 -11.56
CA PHE A 46 1.94 23.13 -11.23
C PHE A 46 1.47 23.23 -9.76
N ILE A 47 1.18 22.10 -9.11
CA ILE A 47 0.81 22.07 -7.68
C ILE A 47 2.04 22.38 -6.82
N LYS A 48 3.21 21.91 -7.24
CA LYS A 48 4.48 22.17 -6.53
C LYS A 48 4.93 23.62 -6.71
N ASP A 49 4.64 24.22 -7.86
CA ASP A 49 5.04 25.59 -8.15
C ASP A 49 4.19 26.63 -7.40
N ALA A 50 3.00 26.24 -6.92
CA ALA A 50 2.03 27.13 -6.27
C ALA A 50 2.00 27.02 -4.72
N LEU A 51 2.76 26.08 -4.14
CA LEU A 51 2.89 25.86 -2.69
C LEU A 51 4.19 26.45 -2.17
#